data_AF-A0A942SZ99-F1
#
_entry.id   AF-A0A942SZ99-F1
#
_cell.length_a   1.000
_cell.length_b   1.000
_cell.length_c   1.000
_cell.angle_alpha   90.00
_cell.angle_beta   90.00
_cell.angle_gamma   90.00
#
_symmetry.space_group_name_H-M   'P 1'
#
loop_
_entity.id
_entity.type
_entity.pdbx_description
1 polymer ?
#
loop_
_entity_poly.entity_id
_entity_poly.type
_entity_poly.pdbx_seq_one_letter_code
_entity_poly.pdbx_strand_id
1 'polypeptide(L)'
;MTPAARFAVLRWSIVGAWTALLLGRVVITATAPEADLSWFSAVEVVAILVGLVLVVAAVVRARSTRRRREDEALALAVRRIDPTVWLVPAAPTPELRDTIAEVRPEVALGDRVTWAFGATEASLWELDDRKATRLLVIRWSRTVHVGLEDVTDARGHRGCALVVHYVRPDDTPAVASSFIRTAPGSRRMLGRGPRMERLVAELGRERIVA
;
A
#
# COMPACT_ATOMS: atom_id res chain seq x y z
N MET A 1 13.90 -23.67 -2.84
CA MET A 1 14.55 -22.50 -2.19
C MET A 1 13.51 -21.47 -1.79
N THR A 2 13.52 -21.02 -0.54
CA THR A 2 12.61 -19.97 -0.04
C THR A 2 12.98 -18.59 -0.61
N PRO A 3 12.06 -17.61 -0.65
CA PRO A 3 12.35 -16.25 -1.10
C PRO A 3 13.48 -15.59 -0.32
N ALA A 4 13.57 -15.87 1.00
CA ALA A 4 14.64 -15.40 1.86
C ALA A 4 16.00 -15.99 1.45
N ALA A 5 16.06 -17.29 1.13
CA ALA A 5 17.28 -17.94 0.65
C ALA A 5 17.75 -17.36 -0.69
N ARG A 6 16.83 -17.09 -1.63
CA ARG A 6 17.18 -16.46 -2.92
C ARG A 6 17.75 -15.05 -2.75
N PHE A 7 17.18 -14.25 -1.85
CA PHE A 7 17.69 -12.92 -1.54
C PHE A 7 19.06 -12.97 -0.84
N ALA A 8 19.25 -13.91 0.09
CA ALA A 8 20.53 -14.14 0.73
C ALA A 8 21.61 -14.52 -0.28
N VAL A 9 21.32 -15.46 -1.19
CA VAL A 9 22.25 -15.85 -2.26
C VAL A 9 22.60 -14.67 -3.17
N LEU A 10 21.61 -13.91 -3.63
CA LEU A 10 21.84 -12.71 -4.45
C LEU A 10 22.72 -11.67 -3.74
N ARG A 11 22.44 -11.40 -2.46
CA ARG A 11 23.23 -10.48 -1.64
C ARG A 11 24.68 -10.95 -1.55
N TRP A 12 24.90 -12.22 -1.20
CA TRP A 12 26.24 -12.77 -1.02
C TRP A 12 27.01 -12.90 -2.34
N SER A 13 26.32 -13.14 -3.47
CA SER A 13 26.97 -13.11 -4.79
C SER A 13 27.45 -11.70 -5.18
N ILE A 14 26.66 -10.66 -4.87
CA ILE A 14 27.06 -9.27 -5.15
C ILE A 14 28.25 -8.88 -4.26
N VAL A 15 28.16 -9.15 -2.96
CA VAL A 15 29.25 -8.88 -2.01
C VAL A 15 30.52 -9.65 -2.39
N GLY A 16 30.39 -10.93 -2.78
CA GLY A 16 31.50 -11.74 -3.25
C GLY A 16 32.16 -11.15 -4.51
N ALA A 17 31.37 -10.74 -5.51
CA ALA A 17 31.89 -10.10 -6.72
C ALA A 17 32.63 -8.79 -6.43
N TRP A 18 32.06 -7.93 -5.57
CA TRP A 18 32.72 -6.68 -5.17
C TRP A 18 34.00 -6.91 -4.37
N THR A 19 34.00 -7.92 -3.49
CA THR A 19 35.18 -8.29 -2.70
C THR A 19 36.28 -8.81 -3.61
N ALA A 20 35.95 -9.61 -4.62
CA ALA A 20 36.93 -10.11 -5.59
C ALA A 20 37.54 -8.99 -6.45
N LEU A 21 36.73 -8.02 -6.88
CA LEU A 21 37.22 -6.83 -7.59
C LEU A 21 38.14 -5.98 -6.70
N LEU A 22 37.76 -5.74 -5.45
CA LEU A 22 38.59 -4.99 -4.52
C LEU A 22 39.93 -5.68 -4.25
N LEU A 23 39.91 -7.00 -4.00
CA LEU A 23 41.12 -7.79 -3.81
C LEU A 23 42.00 -7.80 -5.07
N GLY A 24 41.40 -7.97 -6.24
CA GLY A 24 42.11 -7.89 -7.52
C GLY A 24 42.82 -6.55 -7.69
N ARG A 25 42.14 -5.44 -7.35
CA ARG A 25 42.72 -4.10 -7.38
C ARG A 25 43.94 -3.99 -6.47
N VAL A 26 43.78 -4.38 -5.20
CA VAL A 26 44.86 -4.34 -4.19
C VAL A 26 46.07 -5.13 -4.68
N VAL A 27 45.85 -6.34 -5.20
CA VAL A 27 46.94 -7.19 -5.73
C VAL A 27 47.65 -6.52 -6.90
N ILE A 28 46.92 -6.03 -7.91
CA ILE A 28 47.54 -5.40 -9.09
C ILE A 28 48.32 -4.14 -8.68
N THR A 29 47.76 -3.31 -7.81
CA THR A 29 48.46 -2.10 -7.33
C THR A 29 49.72 -2.42 -6.52
N ALA A 30 49.75 -3.58 -5.85
CA ALA A 30 50.90 -4.00 -5.04
C ALA A 30 51.99 -4.70 -5.87
N THR A 31 51.63 -5.42 -6.93
CA THR A 31 52.58 -6.22 -7.74
C THR A 31 53.04 -5.51 -9.01
N ALA A 32 52.25 -4.58 -9.55
CA ALA A 32 52.53 -3.87 -10.80
C ALA A 32 52.02 -2.41 -10.72
N PRO A 33 52.70 -1.51 -9.99
CA PRO A 33 52.22 -0.15 -9.74
C PRO A 33 52.13 0.72 -11.01
N GLU A 34 52.86 0.37 -12.07
CA GLU A 34 52.85 1.07 -13.37
C GLU A 34 51.75 0.57 -14.33
N ALA A 35 50.93 -0.42 -13.92
CA ALA A 35 49.89 -0.98 -14.78
C ALA A 35 48.76 0.04 -15.03
N ASP A 36 48.34 0.20 -16.28
CA ASP A 36 47.17 1.00 -16.62
C ASP A 36 45.89 0.31 -16.12
N LEU A 37 45.31 0.87 -15.06
CA LEU A 37 44.09 0.38 -14.41
C LEU A 37 42.82 0.99 -15.03
N SER A 38 42.90 1.71 -16.15
CA SER A 38 41.74 2.35 -16.79
C SER A 38 40.62 1.34 -17.11
N TRP A 39 40.96 0.22 -17.74
CA TRP A 39 40.02 -0.86 -18.04
C TRP A 39 39.48 -1.55 -16.78
N PHE A 40 40.36 -1.83 -15.81
CA PHE A 40 39.95 -2.45 -14.54
C PHE A 40 38.96 -1.54 -13.78
N SER A 41 39.24 -0.24 -13.76
CA SER A 41 38.38 0.78 -13.15
C SER A 41 37.03 0.87 -13.85
N ALA A 42 36.99 0.78 -15.20
CA ALA A 42 35.74 0.74 -15.94
C ALA A 42 34.90 -0.50 -15.58
N VAL A 43 35.51 -1.68 -15.51
CA VAL A 43 34.85 -2.92 -15.09
C VAL A 43 34.32 -2.82 -13.65
N GLU A 44 35.10 -2.25 -12.74
CA GLU A 44 34.70 -2.05 -11.34
C GLU A 44 33.49 -1.12 -11.22
N VAL A 45 33.49 0.00 -11.94
CA VAL A 45 32.36 0.94 -11.98
C VAL A 45 31.10 0.24 -12.51
N VAL A 46 31.21 -0.50 -13.62
CA VAL A 46 30.07 -1.25 -14.18
C VAL A 46 29.54 -2.27 -13.18
N ALA A 47 30.42 -3.03 -12.51
CA ALA A 47 30.03 -4.03 -11.53
C ALA A 47 29.36 -3.43 -10.28
N ILE A 48 29.83 -2.27 -9.82
CA ILE A 48 29.20 -1.52 -8.72
C ILE A 48 27.81 -1.02 -9.15
N LEU A 49 27.68 -0.42 -10.33
CA LEU A 49 26.41 0.07 -10.85
C LEU A 49 25.38 -1.06 -11.00
N VAL A 50 25.78 -2.20 -11.57
CA VAL A 50 24.92 -3.38 -11.70
C VAL A 50 24.50 -3.90 -10.33
N GLY A 51 25.44 -4.05 -9.38
CA GLY A 51 25.12 -4.47 -8.02
C GLY A 51 24.17 -3.52 -7.30
N LEU A 52 24.37 -2.21 -7.44
CA LEU A 52 23.49 -1.18 -6.89
C LEU A 52 22.06 -1.29 -7.46
N VAL A 53 21.94 -1.42 -8.79
CA VAL A 53 20.64 -1.59 -9.46
C VAL A 53 19.93 -2.85 -8.95
N LEU A 54 20.63 -3.97 -8.80
CA LEU A 54 20.07 -5.21 -8.28
C LEU A 54 19.58 -5.06 -6.83
N VAL A 55 20.36 -4.41 -5.96
CA VAL A 55 19.96 -4.15 -4.56
C VAL A 55 18.73 -3.26 -4.52
N VAL A 56 18.71 -2.15 -5.28
CA VAL A 56 17.56 -1.25 -5.36
C VAL A 56 16.31 -1.99 -5.84
N ALA A 57 16.42 -2.76 -6.92
CA ALA A 57 15.31 -3.55 -7.46
C ALA A 57 14.79 -4.57 -6.43
N ALA A 58 15.70 -5.24 -5.72
CA ALA A 58 15.33 -6.23 -4.71
C ALA A 58 14.65 -5.58 -3.48
N VAL A 59 15.12 -4.42 -3.02
CA VAL A 59 14.49 -3.64 -1.95
C VAL A 59 13.09 -3.15 -2.36
N VAL A 60 12.93 -2.62 -3.57
CA VAL A 60 11.63 -2.20 -4.10
C VAL A 60 10.66 -3.38 -4.15
N ARG A 61 11.11 -4.55 -4.61
CA ARG A 61 10.31 -5.77 -4.67
C ARG A 61 9.97 -6.32 -3.27
N ALA A 62 10.90 -6.27 -2.32
CA ALA A 62 10.67 -6.69 -0.94
C ALA A 62 9.60 -5.79 -0.28
N ARG A 63 9.66 -4.48 -0.51
CA ARG A 63 8.66 -3.53 0.00
C ARG A 63 7.29 -3.76 -0.63
N SER A 64 7.20 -4.01 -1.94
CA SER A 64 5.92 -4.24 -2.60
C SER A 64 5.26 -5.56 -2.14
N THR A 65 6.04 -6.62 -1.98
CA THR A 65 5.54 -7.91 -1.48
C THR A 65 5.12 -7.84 -0.02
N ARG A 66 5.87 -7.13 0.84
CA ARG A 66 5.46 -6.89 2.23
C ARG A 66 4.08 -6.22 2.31
N ARG A 67 3.85 -5.19 1.50
CA ARG A 67 2.56 -4.46 1.48
C ARG A 67 1.40 -5.33 1.04
N ARG A 68 1.60 -6.19 0.04
CA ARG A 68 0.57 -7.15 -0.39
C ARG A 68 0.23 -8.13 0.73
N ARG A 69 1.24 -8.64 1.43
CA ARG A 69 1.03 -9.54 2.58
C ARG A 69 0.28 -8.87 3.73
N GLU A 70 0.55 -7.59 4.00
CA GLU A 70 -0.19 -6.82 5.00
C GLU A 70 -1.68 -6.71 4.62
N ASP A 71 -1.99 -6.33 3.38
CA ASP A 71 -3.38 -6.25 2.93
C ASP A 71 -4.07 -7.64 2.89
N GLU A 72 -3.34 -8.70 2.51
CA GLU A 72 -3.83 -10.08 2.55
C GLU A 72 -4.08 -10.55 4.00
N ALA A 73 -3.19 -10.23 4.94
CA ALA A 73 -3.36 -10.56 6.35
C ALA A 73 -4.57 -9.83 6.94
N LEU A 74 -4.75 -8.55 6.61
CA LEU A 74 -5.93 -7.78 6.99
C LEU A 74 -7.20 -8.41 6.40
N ALA A 75 -7.18 -8.74 5.10
CA ALA A 75 -8.29 -9.38 4.43
C ALA A 75 -8.69 -10.71 5.08
N LEU A 76 -7.72 -11.54 5.44
CA LEU A 76 -7.96 -12.80 6.16
C LEU A 76 -8.52 -12.57 7.56
N ALA A 77 -8.02 -11.57 8.28
CA ALA A 77 -8.52 -11.21 9.61
C ALA A 77 -9.99 -10.76 9.54
N VAL A 78 -10.32 -9.87 8.60
CA VAL A 78 -11.69 -9.39 8.40
C VAL A 78 -12.62 -10.53 7.97
N ARG A 79 -12.21 -11.37 7.01
CA ARG A 79 -13.02 -12.51 6.54
C ARG A 79 -13.25 -13.60 7.59
N ARG A 80 -12.38 -13.68 8.60
CA ARG A 80 -12.62 -14.57 9.75
C ARG A 80 -13.79 -14.09 10.60
N ILE A 81 -14.03 -12.78 10.64
CA ILE A 81 -15.13 -12.16 11.39
C ILE A 81 -16.41 -12.20 10.56
N ASP A 82 -16.33 -11.78 9.29
CA ASP A 82 -17.44 -11.86 8.35
C ASP A 82 -16.92 -12.29 6.97
N PRO A 83 -17.19 -13.53 6.52
CA PRO A 83 -16.70 -14.04 5.25
C PRO A 83 -17.43 -13.45 4.03
N THR A 84 -18.56 -12.79 4.23
CA THR A 84 -19.42 -12.28 3.15
C THR A 84 -19.05 -10.89 2.68
N VAL A 85 -18.19 -10.18 3.42
CA VAL A 85 -17.83 -8.81 3.08
C VAL A 85 -16.99 -8.72 1.82
N TRP A 86 -17.32 -7.73 1.00
CA TRP A 86 -16.51 -7.31 -0.11
C TRP A 86 -15.44 -6.32 0.34
N LEU A 87 -14.18 -6.62 0.04
CA LEU A 87 -13.04 -5.84 0.49
C LEU A 87 -12.56 -4.89 -0.61
N VAL A 88 -12.48 -3.61 -0.27
CA VAL A 88 -12.03 -2.55 -1.17
C VAL A 88 -10.79 -1.88 -0.57
N PRO A 89 -9.60 -2.07 -1.16
CA PRO A 89 -8.38 -1.45 -0.68
C PRO A 89 -8.44 0.05 -0.97
N ALA A 90 -8.18 0.89 0.03
CA ALA A 90 -8.30 2.32 -0.10
C ALA A 90 -7.15 3.07 0.62
N ALA A 91 -7.08 4.38 0.38
CA ALA A 91 -6.23 5.32 1.08
C ALA A 91 -7.12 6.46 1.60
N PRO A 92 -6.99 6.84 2.88
CA PRO A 92 -7.85 7.85 3.47
C PRO A 92 -7.53 9.23 2.93
N THR A 93 -8.58 9.98 2.65
CA THR A 93 -8.51 11.42 2.35
C THR A 93 -8.26 12.23 3.64
N PRO A 94 -7.89 13.51 3.53
CA PRO A 94 -7.83 14.40 4.69
C PRO A 94 -9.14 14.44 5.47
N GLU A 95 -10.29 14.51 4.80
CA GLU A 95 -11.61 14.61 5.44
C GLU A 95 -11.93 13.35 6.27
N LEU A 96 -11.53 12.17 5.78
CA LEU A 96 -11.68 10.94 6.57
C LEU A 96 -10.73 10.91 7.76
N ARG A 97 -9.50 11.42 7.62
CA ARG A 97 -8.57 11.51 8.75
C ARG A 97 -9.12 12.42 9.84
N ASP A 98 -9.68 13.56 9.48
CA ASP A 98 -10.29 14.49 10.41
C ASP A 98 -11.49 13.85 11.11
N THR A 99 -12.33 13.14 10.36
CA THR A 99 -13.47 12.38 10.92
C THR A 99 -13.00 11.31 11.92
N ILE A 100 -11.94 10.57 11.61
CA ILE A 100 -11.40 9.55 12.53
C ILE A 100 -10.74 10.21 13.75
N ALA A 101 -10.02 11.32 13.58
CA ALA A 101 -9.40 12.04 14.68
C ALA A 101 -10.46 12.61 15.67
N GLU A 102 -11.62 13.02 15.17
CA GLU A 102 -12.75 13.45 16.01
C GLU A 102 -13.36 12.29 16.80
N VAL A 103 -13.59 11.14 16.14
CA VAL A 103 -14.30 10.00 16.74
C VAL A 103 -13.38 9.11 17.60
N ARG A 104 -12.10 9.01 17.22
CA ARG A 104 -11.07 8.13 17.80
C ARG A 104 -9.73 8.87 17.88
N PRO A 105 -9.61 9.91 18.73
CA PRO A 105 -8.41 10.75 18.81
C PRO A 105 -7.14 9.98 19.19
N GLU A 106 -7.28 8.83 19.84
CA GLU A 106 -6.16 7.96 20.22
C GLU A 106 -5.57 7.16 19.05
N VAL A 107 -6.22 7.15 17.88
CA VAL A 107 -5.79 6.39 16.70
C VAL A 107 -5.30 7.32 15.60
N ALA A 108 -4.00 7.24 15.30
CA ALA A 108 -3.44 7.89 14.13
C ALA A 108 -3.65 7.01 12.90
N LEU A 109 -4.57 7.42 12.02
CA LEU A 109 -4.89 6.69 10.79
C LEU A 109 -3.66 6.60 9.88
N GLY A 110 -3.29 5.41 9.44
CA GLY A 110 -2.20 5.23 8.47
C GLY A 110 -2.58 5.58 7.03
N ASP A 111 -1.63 5.42 6.12
CA ASP A 111 -1.82 5.75 4.69
C ASP A 111 -2.63 4.73 3.90
N ARG A 112 -2.98 3.60 4.52
CA ARG A 112 -3.65 2.49 3.86
C ARG A 112 -4.72 1.96 4.78
N VAL A 113 -5.91 1.86 4.22
CA VAL A 113 -7.08 1.30 4.88
C VAL A 113 -7.73 0.28 3.95
N THR A 114 -8.64 -0.51 4.49
CA THR A 114 -9.49 -1.40 3.72
C THR A 114 -10.92 -1.20 4.17
N TRP A 115 -11.79 -0.92 3.21
CA TRP A 115 -13.22 -0.96 3.44
C TRP A 115 -13.71 -2.40 3.29
N ALA A 116 -14.58 -2.81 4.20
CA ALA A 116 -15.30 -4.07 4.14
C ALA A 116 -16.80 -3.75 4.07
N PHE A 117 -17.38 -3.99 2.91
CA PHE A 117 -18.79 -3.77 2.62
C PHE A 117 -19.53 -5.11 2.73
N GLY A 118 -20.33 -5.29 3.77
CA GLY A 118 -21.22 -6.43 3.94
C GLY A 118 -22.66 -6.08 3.56
N ALA A 119 -23.59 -7.01 3.78
CA ALA A 119 -25.00 -6.81 3.45
C ALA A 119 -25.72 -5.80 4.38
N THR A 120 -25.21 -5.58 5.60
CA THR A 120 -25.86 -4.71 6.61
C THR A 120 -25.03 -3.49 7.01
N GLU A 121 -23.73 -3.52 6.73
CA GLU A 121 -22.80 -2.48 7.15
C GLU A 121 -21.60 -2.30 6.20
N ALA A 122 -21.10 -1.07 6.15
CA ALA A 122 -19.79 -0.72 5.64
C ALA A 122 -18.85 -0.46 6.81
N SER A 123 -17.68 -1.09 6.82
CA SER A 123 -16.71 -0.94 7.90
C SER A 123 -15.31 -0.61 7.41
N LEU A 124 -14.66 0.33 8.09
CA LEU A 124 -13.30 0.76 7.81
C LEU A 124 -12.33 0.01 8.72
N TRP A 125 -11.30 -0.57 8.12
CA TRP A 125 -10.27 -1.33 8.83
C TRP A 125 -8.87 -0.84 8.49
N GLU A 126 -8.02 -0.90 9.50
CA GLU A 126 -6.58 -0.70 9.37
C GLU A 126 -5.84 -1.87 10.01
N LEU A 127 -4.68 -2.21 9.42
CA LEU A 127 -3.73 -3.12 10.05
C LEU A 127 -2.61 -2.29 10.67
N ASP A 128 -2.56 -2.29 12.00
CA ASP A 128 -1.48 -1.70 12.77
C ASP A 128 -0.59 -2.81 13.35
N ASP A 129 0.62 -2.94 12.82
CA ASP A 129 1.55 -4.04 13.04
C ASP A 129 0.94 -5.44 12.91
N ARG A 130 0.41 -5.99 14.02
CA ARG A 130 -0.20 -7.32 14.12
C ARG A 130 -1.67 -7.28 14.52
N LYS A 131 -2.25 -6.09 14.64
CA LYS A 131 -3.64 -5.89 15.08
C LYS A 131 -4.46 -5.32 13.92
N ALA A 132 -5.48 -6.06 13.52
CA ALA A 132 -6.51 -5.54 12.64
C ALA A 132 -7.52 -4.77 13.49
N THR A 133 -7.61 -3.46 13.29
CA THR A 133 -8.46 -2.57 14.06
C THR A 133 -9.60 -2.09 13.19
N ARG A 134 -10.82 -2.26 13.70
CA ARG A 134 -12.04 -1.71 13.10
C ARG A 134 -12.20 -0.28 13.58
N LEU A 135 -12.13 0.67 12.65
CA LEU A 135 -12.05 2.10 12.95
C LEU A 135 -13.40 2.79 12.87
N LEU A 136 -14.19 2.44 11.86
CA LEU A 136 -15.51 3.02 11.62
C LEU A 136 -16.50 1.95 11.17
N VAL A 137 -17.75 2.10 11.57
CA VAL A 137 -18.86 1.23 11.20
C VAL A 137 -20.06 2.07 10.82
N ILE A 138 -20.58 1.83 9.62
CA ILE A 138 -21.73 2.53 9.07
C ILE A 138 -22.75 1.47 8.68
N ARG A 139 -23.91 1.43 9.33
CA ARG A 139 -25.01 0.56 8.90
C ARG A 139 -25.64 1.12 7.63
N TRP A 140 -26.05 0.27 6.69
CA TRP A 140 -26.66 0.74 5.43
C TRP A 140 -27.93 1.56 5.65
N SER A 141 -28.70 1.27 6.72
CA SER A 141 -29.87 2.07 7.14
C SER A 141 -29.53 3.51 7.51
N ARG A 142 -28.27 3.80 7.81
CA ARG A 142 -27.75 5.15 8.10
C ARG A 142 -27.09 5.78 6.87
N THR A 143 -26.91 5.04 5.78
CA THR A 143 -26.26 5.54 4.57
C THR A 143 -27.25 6.29 3.69
N VAL A 144 -26.99 7.57 3.46
CA VAL A 144 -27.82 8.44 2.63
C VAL A 144 -27.45 8.30 1.16
N HIS A 145 -26.15 8.30 0.87
CA HIS A 145 -25.63 8.28 -0.50
C HIS A 145 -24.23 7.65 -0.55
N VAL A 146 -23.96 6.90 -1.63
CA VAL A 146 -22.62 6.44 -1.99
C VAL A 146 -22.35 6.96 -3.39
N GLY A 147 -21.26 7.71 -3.55
CA GLY A 147 -20.97 8.42 -4.79
C GLY A 147 -19.49 8.66 -5.02
N LEU A 148 -19.21 9.43 -6.05
CA LEU A 148 -17.87 9.91 -6.37
C LEU A 148 -17.84 11.41 -6.20
N GLU A 149 -16.81 11.90 -5.52
CA GLU A 149 -16.56 13.33 -5.41
C GLU A 149 -15.13 13.64 -5.84
N ASP A 150 -14.98 14.81 -6.44
CA ASP A 150 -13.67 15.37 -6.73
C ASP A 150 -13.15 16.03 -5.46
N VAL A 151 -12.22 15.36 -4.78
CA VAL A 151 -11.61 15.75 -3.50
C VAL A 151 -10.23 16.34 -3.77
N THR A 152 -9.83 17.31 -2.96
CA THR A 152 -8.49 17.89 -3.02
C THR A 152 -7.66 17.36 -1.87
N ASP A 153 -6.47 16.83 -2.14
CA ASP A 153 -5.56 16.40 -1.06
C ASP A 153 -5.04 17.61 -0.26
N ALA A 154 -4.40 17.34 0.88
CA ALA A 154 -3.82 18.38 1.74
C ALA A 154 -2.70 19.22 1.06
N ARG A 155 -2.27 18.84 -0.14
CA ARG A 155 -1.26 19.53 -0.97
C ARG A 155 -1.89 20.24 -2.17
N GLY A 156 -3.21 20.27 -2.29
CA GLY A 156 -3.92 20.95 -3.38
C GLY A 156 -4.15 20.11 -4.63
N HIS A 157 -3.80 18.82 -4.65
CA HIS A 157 -4.03 17.96 -5.80
C HIS A 157 -5.46 17.47 -5.86
N ARG A 158 -6.16 17.71 -6.98
CA ARG A 158 -7.49 17.16 -7.24
C ARG A 158 -7.40 15.68 -7.57
N GLY A 159 -8.29 14.88 -6.98
CA GLY A 159 -8.49 13.47 -7.26
C GLY A 159 -9.95 13.06 -7.09
N CYS A 160 -10.33 11.91 -7.61
CA CYS A 160 -11.68 11.36 -7.46
C CYS A 160 -11.69 10.34 -6.33
N ALA A 161 -12.55 10.53 -5.33
CA ALA A 161 -12.69 9.65 -4.18
C ALA A 161 -14.08 8.99 -4.16
N LEU A 162 -14.15 7.77 -3.61
CA LEU A 162 -15.41 7.18 -3.18
C LEU A 162 -15.85 7.91 -1.92
N VAL A 163 -17.11 8.33 -1.88
CA VAL A 163 -17.68 9.04 -0.74
C VAL A 163 -18.92 8.33 -0.23
N VAL A 164 -18.96 8.08 1.07
CA VAL A 164 -20.10 7.52 1.77
C VAL A 164 -20.66 8.63 2.67
N HIS A 165 -21.82 9.15 2.30
CA HIS A 165 -22.61 10.06 3.12
C HIS A 165 -23.52 9.24 4.03
N TYR A 166 -23.43 9.48 5.34
CA TYR A 166 -24.16 8.73 6.34
C TYR A 166 -24.59 9.59 7.51
N VAL A 167 -25.47 9.05 8.33
CA VAL A 167 -25.94 9.67 9.57
C VAL A 167 -25.29 8.96 10.75
N ARG A 168 -24.65 9.71 11.64
CA ARG A 168 -24.05 9.18 12.87
C ARG A 168 -25.13 8.72 13.87
N PRO A 169 -24.77 7.97 14.94
CA PRO A 169 -25.70 7.55 15.99
C PRO A 169 -26.54 8.68 16.60
N ASP A 170 -26.00 9.89 16.65
CA ASP A 170 -26.58 11.13 17.19
C ASP A 170 -27.40 11.95 16.16
N ASP A 171 -27.75 11.34 15.04
CA ASP A 171 -28.51 11.92 13.93
C ASP A 171 -27.84 13.09 13.19
N THR A 172 -26.54 13.30 13.43
CA THR A 172 -25.76 14.28 12.66
C THR A 172 -25.27 13.70 11.32
N PRO A 173 -25.30 14.48 10.23
CA PRO A 173 -24.75 14.03 8.95
C PRO A 173 -23.22 14.01 9.00
N ALA A 174 -22.62 12.97 8.40
CA ALA A 174 -21.18 12.80 8.31
C ALA A 174 -20.80 12.17 6.97
N VAL A 175 -19.52 12.33 6.62
CA VAL A 175 -18.97 11.90 5.34
C VAL A 175 -17.71 11.10 5.57
N ALA A 176 -17.60 9.95 4.91
CA ALA A 176 -16.37 9.17 4.85
C ALA A 176 -15.91 9.08 3.40
N SER A 177 -14.80 9.74 3.07
CA SER A 177 -14.23 9.75 1.72
C SER A 177 -12.91 8.96 1.67
N SER A 178 -12.64 8.29 0.55
CA SER A 178 -11.41 7.51 0.38
C SER A 178 -11.02 7.38 -1.09
N PHE A 179 -9.71 7.46 -1.37
CA PHE A 179 -9.17 7.10 -2.67
C PHE A 179 -9.09 5.59 -2.79
N ILE A 180 -9.68 5.01 -3.83
CA ILE A 180 -9.64 3.56 -4.03
C ILE A 180 -8.32 3.17 -4.66
N ARG A 181 -7.65 2.15 -4.12
CA ARG A 181 -6.40 1.62 -4.68
C ARG A 181 -6.72 0.63 -5.80
N THR A 182 -5.89 0.57 -6.83
CA THR A 182 -6.15 -0.33 -7.98
C THR A 182 -6.14 -1.81 -7.61
N ALA A 183 -5.43 -2.18 -6.54
CA ALA A 183 -5.30 -3.54 -6.04
C ALA A 183 -4.67 -3.51 -4.62
N PRO A 184 -4.78 -4.60 -3.85
CA PRO A 184 -3.98 -4.81 -2.65
C PRO A 184 -2.46 -4.61 -2.92
N GLY A 185 -1.79 -3.94 -2.00
CA GLY A 185 -0.38 -3.53 -2.03
C GLY A 185 -0.05 -2.43 -3.04
N SER A 186 -1.00 -1.99 -3.87
CA SER A 186 -0.78 -0.93 -4.85
C SER A 186 -0.65 0.44 -4.18
N ARG A 187 0.23 1.29 -4.73
CA ARG A 187 0.26 2.75 -4.46
C ARG A 187 -0.56 3.54 -5.46
N ARG A 188 -0.96 2.92 -6.57
CA ARG A 188 -1.72 3.58 -7.63
C ARG A 188 -3.18 3.66 -7.19
N MET A 189 -3.73 4.86 -7.24
CA MET A 189 -5.15 5.09 -7.05
C MET A 189 -5.90 4.78 -8.35
N LEU A 190 -7.10 4.24 -8.20
CA LEU A 190 -8.07 4.09 -9.26
C LEU A 190 -8.61 5.48 -9.58
N GLY A 191 -8.40 5.93 -10.82
CA GLY A 191 -8.97 7.19 -11.29
C GLY A 191 -10.45 7.05 -11.62
N ARG A 192 -11.07 8.18 -11.98
CA ARG A 192 -12.44 8.21 -12.53
C ARG A 192 -12.52 7.34 -13.80
N GLY A 193 -13.66 6.68 -13.98
CA GLY A 193 -13.93 5.85 -15.16
C GLY A 193 -14.73 4.58 -14.84
N PRO A 194 -14.90 3.67 -15.81
CA PRO A 194 -15.89 2.60 -15.74
C PRO A 194 -15.71 1.64 -14.56
N ARG A 195 -14.48 1.41 -14.11
CA ARG A 195 -14.19 0.55 -12.94
C ARG A 195 -14.66 1.19 -11.64
N MET A 196 -14.44 2.50 -11.50
CA MET A 196 -14.88 3.24 -10.32
C MET A 196 -16.41 3.36 -10.29
N GLU A 197 -17.01 3.67 -11.43
CA GLU A 197 -18.47 3.75 -11.57
C GLU A 197 -19.15 2.40 -11.31
N ARG A 198 -18.56 1.30 -11.78
CA ARG A 198 -19.04 -0.05 -11.48
C ARG A 198 -18.98 -0.36 -9.99
N LEU A 199 -17.89 -0.02 -9.32
CA LEU A 199 -17.75 -0.15 -7.87
C LEU A 199 -18.89 0.58 -7.15
N VAL A 200 -19.14 1.84 -7.50
CA VAL A 200 -20.24 2.62 -6.92
C VAL A 200 -21.60 1.98 -7.19
N ALA A 201 -21.83 1.50 -8.41
CA ALA A 201 -23.07 0.81 -8.77
C ALA A 201 -23.24 -0.54 -8.06
N GLU A 202 -22.16 -1.24 -7.71
CA GLU A 202 -22.17 -2.45 -6.89
C GLU A 202 -22.52 -2.11 -5.43
N LEU A 203 -21.88 -1.10 -4.85
CA LEU A 203 -22.18 -0.63 -3.50
C LEU A 203 -23.60 -0.07 -3.36
N GLY A 204 -24.09 0.63 -4.40
CA GLY A 204 -25.46 1.12 -4.45
C GLY A 204 -26.49 -0.01 -4.47
N ARG A 205 -26.15 -1.19 -5.00
CA ARG A 205 -27.02 -2.38 -4.96
C ARG A 205 -27.05 -3.03 -3.58
N GLU A 206 -25.91 -3.12 -2.90
CA GLU A 206 -25.84 -3.65 -1.52
C GLU A 206 -26.75 -2.86 -0.57
N ARG A 207 -26.85 -1.53 -0.73
CA ARG A 207 -27.79 -0.68 0.02
C ARG A 207 -29.26 -1.11 -0.11
N ILE A 208 -29.67 -1.68 -1.24
CA ILE A 208 -31.08 -1.95 -1.57
C ILE A 208 -31.58 -3.26 -0.94
N VAL A 209 -30.69 -4.12 -0.42
CA VAL A 209 -31.05 -5.43 0.15
C VAL A 209 -31.54 -5.33 1.61
N ALA A 210 -31.81 -4.11 2.10
CA ALA A 210 -32.37 -3.85 3.44
C ALA A 210 -33.90 -3.94 3.48
#